data_AF-A0A7G1H396-F1
#
_entry.id   AF-A0A7G1H396-F1
#
_cell.length_a   1.000
_cell.length_b   1.000
_cell.length_c   1.000
_cell.angle_alpha   90.00
_cell.angle_beta   90.00
_cell.angle_gamma   90.00
#
_symmetry.space_group_name_H-M   'P 1'
#
loop_
_entity.id
_entity.type
_entity.pdbx_description
1 polymer ?
#
loop_
_entity_poly.entity_id
_entity_poly.type
_entity_poly.pdbx_seq_one_letter_code
_entity_poly.pdbx_strand_id
1 'polypeptide(L)'
;MAATISIKLYEILEAKLGKEEAKEVVNALEEVTRSLAKESKLEVKDELKSELITKTEFREELKALLAEFRMYFIILVCIIILLNPKAIDLIAKFLGVMK
;
A
#
# COMPACT_ATOMS: atom_id res chain seq x y z
N MET A 1 16.17 16.22 -13.14
CA MET A 1 17.20 16.67 -14.10
C MET A 1 16.63 16.43 -15.49
N ALA A 2 16.49 17.47 -16.31
CA ALA A 2 16.03 17.31 -17.69
C ALA A 2 17.04 16.44 -18.45
N ALA A 3 16.55 15.52 -19.29
CA ALA A 3 17.40 14.70 -20.14
C ALA A 3 18.04 15.59 -21.21
N THR A 4 19.18 16.20 -20.90
CA THR A 4 19.95 16.97 -21.86
C THR A 4 20.62 15.99 -22.81
N ILE A 5 20.19 15.97 -24.07
CA ILE A 5 20.91 15.26 -25.13
C ILE A 5 22.35 15.80 -25.18
N SER A 6 23.34 14.92 -25.20
CA SER A 6 24.73 15.36 -25.25
C SER A 6 24.98 16.17 -26.53
N ILE A 7 25.65 17.32 -26.40
CA ILE A 7 25.95 18.23 -27.52
C ILE A 7 26.61 17.49 -28.70
N LYS A 8 27.47 16.51 -28.41
CA LYS A 8 28.10 15.64 -29.42
C LYS A 8 27.10 14.88 -30.30
N LEU A 9 25.97 14.43 -29.74
CA LEU A 9 24.95 13.72 -30.49
C LEU A 9 24.22 14.66 -31.45
N TYR A 10 23.93 15.89 -31.01
CA TYR A 10 23.34 16.93 -31.84
C TYR A 10 24.26 17.29 -33.02
N GLU A 11 25.56 17.48 -32.76
CA GLU A 11 26.55 17.78 -33.80
C GLU A 11 26.65 16.68 -34.85
N ILE A 12 26.60 15.40 -34.45
CA ILE A 12 26.61 14.26 -35.37
C ILE A 12 25.34 14.23 -36.23
N LEU A 13 24.18 14.54 -35.64
CA LEU A 13 22.90 14.59 -36.34
C LEU A 13 22.89 15.75 -37.34
N GLU A 14 23.32 16.95 -36.93
CA GLU A 14 23.39 18.14 -37.80
C GLU A 14 24.35 17.91 -38.98
N ALA A 15 25.49 17.25 -38.74
CA ALA A 15 26.47 16.94 -39.79
C ALA A 15 25.97 15.94 -40.84
N LYS A 16 25.04 15.04 -40.48
CA LYS A 16 24.51 14.02 -41.41
C LYS A 16 23.17 14.37 -42.04
N LEU A 17 22.31 15.07 -41.30
CA LEU A 17 20.92 15.27 -41.67
C LEU A 17 20.63 16.72 -42.09
N GLY A 18 21.49 17.66 -41.72
CA GLY A 18 21.16 19.08 -41.79
C GLY A 18 20.53 19.59 -40.50
N LYS A 19 20.53 20.91 -40.33
CA LYS A 19 20.18 21.57 -39.06
C LYS A 19 18.71 21.43 -38.68
N GLU A 20 17.80 21.44 -39.65
CA GLU A 20 16.37 21.35 -39.39
C GLU A 20 15.95 19.89 -39.10
N GLU A 21 16.38 18.92 -39.92
CA GLU A 21 16.10 17.51 -39.66
C GLU A 21 16.71 17.02 -38.34
N ALA A 22 17.93 17.45 -38.00
CA ALA A 22 18.56 17.11 -36.72
C ALA A 22 17.76 17.64 -35.52
N LYS A 23 17.20 18.84 -35.64
CA LYS A 23 16.37 19.46 -34.60
C LYS A 23 15.05 18.74 -34.42
N GLU A 24 14.39 18.30 -35.50
CA GLU A 24 13.17 17.48 -35.41
C GLU A 24 13.44 16.13 -34.74
N VAL A 25 14.53 15.45 -35.13
CA VAL A 25 14.93 14.17 -34.52
C VAL A 25 15.19 14.30 -33.03
N VAL A 26 15.87 15.37 -32.61
CA VAL A 26 16.15 15.68 -31.21
C VAL A 26 14.87 15.94 -30.43
N ASN A 27 13.94 16.72 -30.97
CA ASN A 27 12.64 16.97 -30.33
C ASN A 27 11.84 15.67 -30.16
N ALA A 28 11.79 14.82 -31.18
CA ALA A 28 11.14 13.52 -31.09
C ALA A 28 11.80 12.62 -30.04
N LEU A 29 13.14 12.62 -29.96
CA LEU A 29 13.88 11.87 -28.94
C LEU A 29 13.60 12.38 -27.53
N GLU A 30 13.53 13.69 -27.33
CA GLU A 30 13.20 14.30 -26.05
C GLU A 30 11.78 13.94 -25.62
N GLU A 31 10.83 13.91 -26.56
CA GLU A 31 9.45 13.51 -26.31
C GLU A 31 9.37 12.04 -25.88
N VAL A 32 10.03 11.14 -26.61
CA VAL A 32 10.12 9.71 -26.28
C VAL A 32 10.83 9.48 -24.93
N THR A 33 11.90 10.22 -24.66
CA THR A 33 12.60 10.12 -23.36
C THR A 33 11.71 10.60 -22.22
N ARG A 34 10.91 11.65 -22.45
CA ARG A 34 9.98 12.19 -21.47
C ARG A 34 8.78 11.25 -21.26
N SER A 35 8.29 10.58 -22.29
CA SER A 35 7.21 9.58 -22.15
C SER A 35 7.70 8.36 -21.39
N LEU A 36 8.86 7.79 -21.75
CA LEU A 36 9.48 6.67 -21.05
C LEU A 36 9.74 6.99 -19.58
N ALA A 37 10.30 8.16 -19.28
CA ALA A 37 10.54 8.58 -17.89
C ALA A 37 9.24 8.75 -17.08
N LYS A 38 8.13 9.13 -17.72
CA LYS A 38 6.81 9.19 -17.08
C LYS A 38 6.23 7.79 -16.86
N GLU A 39 6.34 6.93 -17.86
CA GLU A 39 5.84 5.56 -17.85
C GLU A 39 6.54 4.73 -16.77
N SER A 40 7.87 4.71 -16.74
CA SER A 40 8.63 4.03 -15.69
C SER A 40 8.35 4.60 -14.30
N LYS A 41 8.08 5.91 -14.17
CA LYS A 41 7.68 6.51 -12.89
C LYS A 41 6.28 6.08 -12.46
N LEU A 42 5.36 5.85 -13.40
CA LEU A 42 4.02 5.34 -13.12
C LEU A 42 4.08 3.87 -12.73
N GLU A 43 4.84 3.05 -13.47
CA GLU A 43 5.05 1.63 -13.15
C GLU A 43 5.64 1.44 -11.75
N VAL A 44 6.75 2.12 -11.44
CA VAL A 44 7.37 2.06 -10.10
C VAL A 44 6.40 2.53 -9.00
N LYS A 45 5.56 3.53 -9.29
CA LYS A 45 4.56 4.01 -8.34
C LYS A 45 3.44 2.99 -8.12
N ASP A 46 3.02 2.29 -9.16
CA ASP A 46 1.97 1.28 -9.09
C ASP A 46 2.48 -0.02 -8.43
N GLU A 47 3.73 -0.43 -8.69
CA GLU A 47 4.41 -1.52 -7.98
C GLU A 47 4.58 -1.21 -6.49
N LEU A 48 5.04 0.00 -6.14
CA LEU A 48 5.12 0.41 -4.72
C LEU A 48 3.73 0.42 -4.06
N LYS A 49 2.67 0.74 -4.82
CA LYS A 49 1.31 0.76 -4.29
C LYS A 49 0.73 -0.65 -4.14
N SER A 50 1.15 -1.61 -4.96
CA SER A 50 0.71 -3.01 -4.86
C SER A 50 1.46 -3.77 -3.77
N GLU A 51 2.74 -3.45 -3.51
CA GLU A 51 3.52 -4.05 -2.42
C GLU A 51 3.18 -3.48 -1.04
N LEU A 52 2.78 -2.21 -0.96
CA LEU A 52 2.24 -1.67 0.28
C LEU A 52 0.81 -2.18 0.49
N ILE A 53 0.64 -3.17 1.39
CA ILE A 53 -0.66 -3.49 1.99
C ILE A 53 -1.36 -2.18 2.30
N THR A 54 -2.51 -1.95 1.67
CA THR A 54 -3.17 -0.66 1.79
C THR A 54 -3.55 -0.44 3.26
N LYS A 55 -3.48 0.80 3.73
CA LYS A 55 -3.88 1.14 5.13
C LYS A 55 -5.28 0.64 5.49
N THR A 56 -6.12 0.40 4.48
CA THR A 56 -7.43 -0.21 4.56
C THR A 56 -7.38 -1.71 4.84
N GLU A 57 -6.65 -2.49 4.04
CA GLU A 57 -6.49 -3.94 4.24
C GLU A 57 -5.89 -4.25 5.61
N PHE A 58 -4.82 -3.53 5.98
CA PHE A 58 -4.21 -3.66 7.30
C PHE A 58 -5.18 -3.37 8.45
N ARG A 59 -6.06 -2.37 8.29
CA ARG A 59 -7.09 -2.06 9.31
C ARG A 59 -8.15 -3.14 9.41
N GLU A 60 -8.52 -3.77 8.30
CA GLU A 60 -9.53 -4.83 8.27
C GLU A 60 -9.00 -6.10 8.93
N GLU A 61 -7.79 -6.51 8.59
CA GLU A 61 -7.11 -7.64 9.24
C GLU A 61 -6.95 -7.40 10.74
N LEU A 62 -6.56 -6.19 11.15
CA LEU A 62 -6.42 -5.84 12.56
C LEU A 62 -7.76 -5.87 13.29
N LYS A 63 -8.85 -5.42 12.66
CA LYS A 63 -10.21 -5.52 13.23
C LYS A 63 -10.65 -6.98 13.38
N ALA A 64 -10.39 -7.82 12.40
CA ALA A 64 -10.70 -9.25 12.46
C ALA A 64 -9.95 -9.91 13.61
N LEU A 65 -8.64 -9.64 13.73
CA LEU A 65 -7.81 -10.13 14.83
C LEU A 65 -8.34 -9.67 16.20
N LEU A 66 -8.71 -8.39 16.35
CA LEU A 66 -9.30 -7.88 17.59
C LEU A 66 -10.65 -8.54 17.92
N ALA A 67 -11.45 -8.89 16.91
CA ALA A 67 -12.71 -9.60 17.12
C ALA A 67 -12.47 -11.03 17.63
N GLU A 68 -11.48 -11.73 17.08
CA GLU A 68 -11.07 -13.06 17.54
C GLU A 68 -10.56 -13.00 18.99
N PHE A 69 -9.67 -12.06 19.31
CA PHE A 69 -9.19 -11.86 20.69
C PHE A 69 -10.33 -11.56 21.65
N ARG A 70 -11.31 -10.75 21.24
CA ARG A 70 -12.50 -10.47 22.05
C ARG A 70 -13.31 -11.74 22.32
N MET A 71 -13.50 -12.58 21.31
CA MET A 71 -14.21 -13.86 21.46
C MET A 71 -13.46 -14.78 22.44
N TYR A 72 -12.15 -14.96 22.26
CA TYR A 72 -11.33 -15.76 23.16
C TYR A 72 -11.36 -15.24 24.59
N PHE A 73 -11.34 -13.91 24.77
CA PHE A 73 -11.45 -13.29 26.09
C PHE A 73 -12.79 -13.59 26.76
N ILE A 74 -13.92 -13.47 26.03
CA ILE A 74 -15.24 -13.81 26.57
C ILE A 74 -15.30 -15.29 26.98
N ILE A 75 -14.83 -16.19 26.12
CA ILE A 75 -14.81 -17.63 26.41
C ILE A 75 -13.98 -17.90 27.67
N LEU A 76 -12.79 -17.30 27.78
CA LEU A 76 -11.92 -17.44 28.94
C LEU A 76 -12.61 -16.95 30.22
N VAL A 77 -13.25 -15.78 30.18
CA VAL A 77 -14.01 -15.24 31.33
C VAL A 77 -15.16 -16.18 31.71
N CYS A 78 -15.90 -16.72 30.74
CA CYS A 78 -16.95 -17.71 31.00
C CYS A 78 -16.40 -18.97 31.66
N ILE A 79 -15.26 -19.49 31.20
CA ILE A 79 -14.61 -20.67 31.81
C ILE A 79 -14.21 -20.38 33.26
N ILE A 80 -13.59 -19.23 33.52
CA ILE A 80 -13.18 -18.82 34.88
C ILE A 80 -14.40 -18.71 35.80
N ILE A 81 -15.50 -18.13 35.32
CA ILE A 81 -16.76 -18.02 36.07
C ILE A 81 -17.33 -19.41 36.36
N LEU A 82 -17.42 -20.29 35.35
CA LEU A 82 -18.00 -21.63 35.50
C LEU A 82 -17.18 -22.52 36.45
N LEU A 83 -15.86 -22.38 36.45
CA LEU A 83 -14.97 -23.11 37.37
C LEU A 83 -15.00 -22.55 38.79
N ASN A 84 -15.54 -21.35 39.00
CA ASN A 84 -15.62 -20.71 40.29
C ASN A 84 -17.07 -20.72 40.81
N PRO A 85 -17.47 -21.68 41.67
CA PRO A 85 -18.85 -21.76 42.17
C PRO A 85 -19.29 -20.49 42.90
N LYS A 86 -18.38 -19.75 43.55
CA LYS A 86 -18.70 -18.46 44.17
C LYS A 86 -19.06 -17.38 43.15
N ALA A 87 -18.43 -17.42 41.97
CA ALA A 87 -18.75 -16.49 40.88
C ALA A 87 -20.14 -16.81 40.28
N ILE A 88 -20.48 -18.09 40.14
CA ILE A 88 -21.82 -18.52 39.70
C ILE A 88 -22.87 -18.07 40.72
N ASP A 89 -22.65 -18.31 42.02
CA ASP A 89 -23.57 -17.87 43.08
C ASP A 89 -23.78 -16.36 43.08
N LEU A 90 -22.71 -15.58 42.87
CA LEU A 90 -22.79 -14.12 42.76
C LEU A 90 -23.66 -13.69 41.57
N ILE A 91 -23.48 -14.32 40.41
CA ILE A 91 -24.27 -14.02 39.21
C ILE A 91 -25.72 -14.43 39.40
N ALA A 92 -25.98 -15.61 39.97
CA ALA A 92 -27.34 -16.09 40.24
C ALA A 92 -28.10 -15.18 41.21
N LYS A 93 -27.41 -14.66 42.24
CA LYS A 93 -27.97 -13.64 43.15
C LYS A 93 -28.21 -12.31 42.43
N PHE A 94 -27.27 -11.86 41.60
CA PHE A 94 -27.42 -10.63 40.82
C PHE A 94 -28.61 -10.69 39.85
N LEU A 95 -28.84 -11.84 39.22
CA LEU A 95 -29.96 -12.09 38.33
C LEU A 95 -31.28 -12.42 39.07
N GLY A 96 -31.27 -12.49 40.40
CA GLY A 96 -32.45 -12.79 41.22
C GLY A 96 -32.97 -14.22 41.11
N VAL A 97 -32.16 -15.15 40.58
CA VAL A 97 -32.52 -16.56 40.40
C VAL A 97 -32.38 -17.34 41.71
N MET A 98 -31.52 -16.87 42.63
CA MET A 98 -31.38 -17.41 43.99
C MET A 98 -31.42 -16.28 45.02
N LYS A 99 -32.05 -16.53 46.19
CA LYS A 99 -32.06 -15.60 47.34
C LYS A 99 -30.70 -15.55 48.05
#